data_AF-S9VYV2-F1
#
_entry.id   AF-S9VYV2-F1
#
_cell.length_a   1.000
_cell.length_b   1.000
_cell.length_c   1.000
_cell.angle_alpha   90.00
_cell.angle_beta   90.00
_cell.angle_gamma   90.00
#
_symmetry.space_group_name_H-M   'P 1'
#
loop_
_entity.id
_entity.type
_entity.pdbx_description
1 polymer ?
#
loop_
_entity_poly.entity_id
_entity_poly.type
_entity_poly.pdbx_seq_one_letter_code
_entity_poly.pdbx_strand_id
1 'polypeptide(L)'
;MVYALLELPAGVALFKVSGDQQKLKALLHFKSTTDALETTTQLVNGELSKPVRKFLKKNYLEKEVSEELAVADPKLAKAIKETLSISCVFGDETLATFRQLKSNIDSLLEDVTTEQLNQTALGLAHNLNRYKLKFSPDKVDMMVVQAVSLLEDLDKEINKYAMRAREWYGWHFPELGKIVNDNLMYSKIVLAMKTRFNARDTDFSDFLEEEMEHKVKDAAMVSMGTEIAEEDLENISRLCKEVVAASKYREQLSAYLSSRMQTIAPNLTTMVGEQIGARLIQKAGSLLTLAKYPSSTVQILGAEKALFRALKQRQATPKYGILYNASVVAKAAPAHKGTMSRVLAAKASLSARIDSFGEGDNAPALEYRSKVEGRLKAFEEGITYGKSGNARGAGAGFKQRGGGGFGGGAGGGAGAGFKRPRADNQGFNRQ
;
A
#
# COMPACT_ATOMS: atom_id res chain seq x y z
N MET A 1 34.75 -46.55 2.19
CA MET A 1 33.35 -46.46 1.73
C MET A 1 32.72 -45.33 2.50
N VAL A 2 31.93 -44.50 1.83
CA VAL A 2 31.35 -43.29 2.43
C VAL A 2 29.87 -43.26 2.09
N TYR A 3 29.02 -42.91 3.06
CA TYR A 3 27.63 -42.65 2.76
C TYR A 3 27.43 -41.18 2.47
N ALA A 4 26.79 -40.84 1.36
CA ALA A 4 26.48 -39.47 1.01
C ALA A 4 25.00 -39.19 1.27
N LEU A 5 24.72 -38.14 2.06
CA LEU A 5 23.37 -37.62 2.25
C LEU A 5 23.11 -36.53 1.20
N LEU A 6 22.24 -36.82 0.24
CA LEU A 6 21.87 -35.88 -0.82
C LEU A 6 20.45 -35.37 -0.62
N GLU A 7 20.31 -34.05 -0.63
CA GLU A 7 19.01 -33.38 -0.61
C GLU A 7 18.45 -33.30 -2.05
N LEU A 8 17.23 -33.80 -2.23
CA LEU A 8 16.50 -33.80 -3.48
C LEU A 8 15.21 -32.97 -3.34
N PRO A 9 14.68 -32.43 -4.44
CA PRO A 9 13.38 -31.74 -4.41
C PRO A 9 12.22 -32.59 -3.90
N ALA A 10 12.27 -33.90 -4.18
CA ALA A 10 11.26 -34.86 -3.75
C ALA A 10 11.52 -35.48 -2.36
N GLY A 11 12.69 -35.22 -1.75
CA GLY A 11 13.07 -35.94 -0.55
C GLY A 11 14.52 -35.85 -0.11
N VAL A 12 14.94 -36.76 0.77
CA VAL A 12 16.34 -36.90 1.17
C VAL A 12 16.79 -38.32 0.85
N ALA A 13 17.88 -38.44 0.07
CA ALA A 13 18.42 -39.71 -0.37
C ALA A 13 19.73 -40.03 0.37
N LEU A 14 19.91 -41.31 0.70
CA LEU A 14 21.15 -41.85 1.23
C LEU A 14 21.78 -42.76 0.19
N PHE A 15 22.96 -42.37 -0.30
CA PHE A 15 23.73 -43.13 -1.26
C PHE A 15 24.92 -43.82 -0.58
N LYS A 16 25.23 -45.05 -0.99
CA LYS A 16 26.49 -45.72 -0.65
C LYS A 16 27.48 -45.49 -1.78
N VAL A 17 28.63 -44.89 -1.47
CA VAL A 17 29.68 -44.60 -2.44
C VAL A 17 30.93 -45.42 -2.11
N SER A 18 31.38 -46.21 -3.08
CA SER A 18 32.60 -47.01 -2.99
C SER A 18 33.42 -46.84 -4.28
N GLY A 19 34.32 -45.85 -4.28
CA GLY A 19 35.03 -45.44 -5.50
C GLY A 19 34.04 -44.91 -6.53
N ASP A 20 34.10 -45.43 -7.77
CA ASP A 20 33.20 -45.04 -8.86
C ASP A 20 31.81 -45.69 -8.78
N GLN A 21 31.59 -46.66 -7.89
CA GLN A 21 30.28 -47.32 -7.75
C GLN A 21 29.39 -46.56 -6.75
N GLN A 22 28.26 -46.07 -7.25
CA GLN A 22 27.23 -45.36 -6.49
C GLN A 22 25.94 -46.19 -6.49
N LYS A 23 25.38 -46.46 -5.30
CA LYS A 23 24.11 -47.19 -5.17
C LYS A 23 23.18 -46.48 -4.19
N LEU A 24 21.91 -46.36 -4.56
CA LEU A 24 20.86 -45.84 -3.66
C LEU A 24 20.61 -46.87 -2.54
N LYS A 25 20.71 -46.45 -1.27
CA LYS A 25 20.41 -47.31 -0.11
C LYS A 25 19.01 -47.08 0.43
N ALA A 26 18.60 -45.82 0.52
CA ALA A 26 17.27 -45.45 0.99
C ALA A 26 16.90 -44.05 0.50
N LEU A 27 15.61 -43.85 0.23
CA LEU A 27 15.03 -42.58 -0.19
C LEU A 27 13.87 -42.21 0.76
N LEU A 28 13.94 -41.03 1.35
CA LEU A 28 12.84 -40.45 2.11
C LEU A 28 12.02 -39.57 1.18
N HIS A 29 10.83 -40.01 0.78
CA HIS A 29 9.88 -39.16 0.07
C HIS A 29 9.16 -38.22 1.03
N PHE A 30 8.96 -36.97 0.63
CA PHE A 30 8.10 -36.06 1.37
C PHE A 30 6.63 -36.49 1.27
N LYS A 31 5.91 -36.43 2.39
CA LYS A 31 4.50 -36.86 2.45
C LYS A 31 3.52 -35.83 1.90
N SER A 32 3.88 -34.54 2.01
CA SER A 32 3.06 -33.40 1.63
C SER A 32 3.96 -32.23 1.23
N THR A 33 3.42 -31.31 0.43
CA THR A 33 4.10 -30.06 0.05
C THR A 33 4.39 -29.16 1.25
N THR A 34 3.57 -29.21 2.30
CA THR A 34 3.79 -28.45 3.55
C THR A 34 4.98 -29.01 4.34
N ASP A 35 5.04 -30.33 4.48
CA ASP A 35 6.15 -31.05 5.13
C ASP A 35 7.46 -30.86 4.37
N ALA A 36 7.40 -30.86 3.03
CA ALA A 36 8.53 -30.53 2.17
C ALA A 36 9.04 -29.10 2.45
N LEU A 37 8.15 -28.10 2.50
CA LEU A 37 8.54 -26.72 2.77
C LEU A 37 9.15 -26.53 4.16
N GLU A 38 8.54 -27.11 5.20
CA GLU A 38 9.05 -27.03 6.57
C GLU A 38 10.43 -27.69 6.68
N THR A 39 10.57 -28.88 6.11
CA THR A 39 11.84 -29.62 6.10
C THR A 39 12.91 -28.87 5.32
N THR A 40 12.61 -28.37 4.11
CA THR A 40 13.57 -27.59 3.31
C THR A 40 13.95 -26.28 3.99
N THR A 41 13.01 -25.59 4.66
CA THR A 41 13.32 -24.34 5.38
C THR A 41 14.27 -24.60 6.55
N GLN A 42 14.07 -25.69 7.29
CA GLN A 42 14.97 -26.12 8.37
C GLN A 42 16.35 -26.51 7.83
N LEU A 43 16.41 -27.28 6.73
CA LEU A 43 17.67 -27.65 6.08
C LEU A 43 18.45 -26.43 5.60
N VAL A 44 17.80 -25.46 4.95
CA VAL A 44 18.43 -24.19 4.52
C VAL A 44 18.98 -23.38 5.70
N ASN A 45 18.32 -23.44 6.86
CA ASN A 45 18.81 -22.80 8.09
C ASN A 45 19.94 -23.61 8.77
N GLY A 46 20.21 -24.84 8.31
CA GLY A 46 21.19 -25.76 8.90
C GLY A 46 20.66 -26.54 10.11
N GLU A 47 19.34 -26.58 10.31
CA GLU A 47 18.67 -27.27 11.40
C GLU A 47 18.18 -28.66 10.97
N LEU A 48 18.20 -29.62 11.89
CA LEU A 48 17.88 -31.00 11.60
C LEU A 48 16.39 -31.32 11.84
N SER A 49 15.65 -31.47 10.74
CA SER A 49 14.20 -31.70 10.78
C SER A 49 13.81 -33.04 11.39
N LYS A 50 12.60 -33.14 11.97
CA LYS A 50 12.08 -34.37 12.57
C LYS A 50 12.03 -35.56 11.58
N PRO A 51 11.59 -35.38 10.31
CA PRO A 51 11.59 -36.46 9.31
C PRO A 51 13.00 -36.97 9.00
N VAL A 52 13.96 -36.05 8.80
CA VAL A 52 15.36 -36.39 8.49
C VAL A 52 16.02 -37.10 9.68
N ARG A 53 15.72 -36.66 10.91
CA ARG A 53 16.20 -37.34 12.13
C ARG A 53 15.75 -38.80 12.20
N LYS A 54 14.46 -39.07 11.95
CA LYS A 54 13.90 -40.44 11.96
C LYS A 54 14.51 -41.30 10.86
N PHE A 55 14.73 -40.71 9.68
CA PHE A 55 15.34 -41.38 8.55
C PHE A 55 16.79 -41.80 8.83
N LEU A 56 17.61 -40.90 9.40
CA LEU A 56 18.99 -41.20 9.77
C LEU A 56 19.07 -42.25 10.88
N LYS A 57 18.19 -42.19 11.89
CA LYS A 57 18.14 -43.23 12.95
C LYS A 57 17.87 -44.63 12.38
N LYS A 58 16.86 -44.75 11.52
CA LYS A 58 16.46 -46.04 10.93
C LYS A 58 17.49 -46.64 9.96
N ASN A 59 18.17 -45.79 9.19
CA ASN A 59 19.04 -46.26 8.10
C ASN A 59 20.54 -46.29 8.45
N TYR A 60 20.93 -45.57 9.50
CA TYR A 60 22.33 -45.40 9.92
C TYR A 60 22.62 -46.02 11.29
N LEU A 61 21.84 -45.70 12.33
CA LEU A 61 22.07 -46.21 13.69
C LEU A 61 21.59 -47.65 13.88
N GLU A 62 20.38 -47.99 13.43
CA GLU A 62 19.81 -49.35 13.61
C GLU A 62 20.51 -50.43 12.78
N LYS A 63 21.34 -50.04 11.80
CA LYS A 63 22.08 -50.96 10.92
C LYS A 63 23.58 -51.06 11.25
N GLU A 64 24.01 -50.51 12.40
CA GLU A 64 25.40 -50.53 12.91
C GLU A 64 26.46 -50.23 11.83
N VAL A 65 26.24 -49.16 11.08
CA VAL A 65 27.18 -48.75 10.04
C VAL A 65 28.30 -47.93 10.66
N SER A 66 29.53 -48.44 10.68
CA SER A 66 30.71 -47.74 11.22
C SER A 66 31.34 -46.72 10.23
N GLU A 67 30.75 -46.56 9.05
CA GLU A 67 31.29 -45.74 7.96
C GLU A 67 30.90 -44.26 8.13
N GLU A 68 31.75 -43.35 7.65
CA GLU A 68 31.57 -41.90 7.75
C GLU A 68 30.46 -41.37 6.82
N LEU A 69 29.72 -40.34 7.28
CA LEU A 69 28.66 -39.67 6.54
C LEU A 69 29.16 -38.39 5.87
N ALA A 70 29.19 -38.35 4.55
CA ALA A 70 29.43 -37.14 3.78
C ALA A 70 28.17 -36.27 3.72
N VAL A 71 28.31 -35.00 4.11
CA VAL A 71 27.27 -33.97 4.09
C VAL A 71 27.84 -32.71 3.43
N ALA A 72 27.11 -32.13 2.48
CA ALA A 72 27.59 -30.98 1.71
C ALA A 72 27.71 -29.70 2.55
N ASP A 73 26.73 -29.43 3.42
CA ASP A 73 26.70 -28.21 4.23
C ASP A 73 27.38 -28.39 5.60
N PRO A 74 28.36 -27.53 5.95
CA PRO A 74 29.06 -27.62 7.23
C PRO A 74 28.16 -27.39 8.45
N LYS A 75 27.14 -26.52 8.33
CA LYS A 75 26.20 -26.23 9.41
C LYS A 75 25.32 -27.44 9.72
N LEU A 76 24.79 -28.08 8.67
CA LEU A 76 24.00 -29.29 8.80
C LEU A 76 24.84 -30.44 9.35
N ALA A 77 26.09 -30.60 8.89
CA ALA A 77 27.01 -31.60 9.41
C ALA A 77 27.26 -31.44 10.94
N LYS A 78 27.44 -30.21 11.42
CA LYS A 78 27.55 -29.92 12.86
C LYS A 78 26.27 -30.31 13.61
N ALA A 79 25.11 -29.91 13.10
CA ALA A 79 23.82 -30.25 13.71
C ALA A 79 23.59 -31.78 13.78
N ILE A 80 23.98 -32.54 12.73
CA ILE A 80 23.92 -34.00 12.72
C ILE A 80 24.86 -34.58 13.77
N LYS A 81 26.11 -34.11 13.84
CA LYS A 81 27.11 -34.58 14.80
C LYS A 81 26.67 -34.36 16.24
N GLU A 82 26.11 -33.18 16.54
CA GLU A 82 25.62 -32.83 17.88
C GLU A 82 24.38 -33.63 18.29
N THR A 83 23.44 -33.88 17.37
CA THR A 83 22.16 -34.52 17.72
C THR A 83 22.12 -36.04 17.59
N LEU A 84 22.97 -36.62 16.73
CA LEU A 84 22.96 -38.06 16.42
C LEU A 84 24.29 -38.76 16.70
N SER A 85 25.34 -38.02 17.09
CA SER A 85 26.68 -38.55 17.37
C SER A 85 27.32 -39.33 16.21
N ILE A 86 26.93 -39.02 14.96
CA ILE A 86 27.46 -39.63 13.73
C ILE A 86 28.73 -38.88 13.29
N SER A 87 29.78 -39.60 12.89
CA SER A 87 30.97 -39.01 12.26
C SER A 87 30.63 -38.47 10.87
N CYS A 88 30.62 -37.13 10.75
CA CYS A 88 30.29 -36.44 9.50
C CYS A 88 31.55 -35.84 8.86
N VAL A 89 31.74 -36.06 7.57
CA VAL A 89 32.81 -35.47 6.75
C VAL A 89 32.20 -34.38 5.88
N PHE A 90 32.84 -33.22 5.87
CA PHE A 90 32.46 -32.04 5.10
C PHE A 90 33.73 -31.40 4.52
N GLY A 91 33.67 -30.90 3.28
CA GLY A 91 34.82 -30.23 2.63
C GLY A 91 34.93 -30.49 1.12
N ASP A 92 36.00 -29.97 0.51
CA ASP A 92 36.17 -29.96 -0.95
C ASP A 92 36.25 -31.35 -1.58
N GLU A 93 36.78 -32.35 -0.86
CA GLU A 93 36.83 -33.74 -1.31
C GLU A 93 35.42 -34.37 -1.46
N THR A 94 34.47 -33.95 -0.62
CA THR A 94 33.08 -34.43 -0.70
C THR A 94 32.32 -33.81 -1.87
N LEU A 95 32.70 -32.59 -2.32
CA LEU A 95 32.02 -31.90 -3.42
C LEU A 95 32.15 -32.63 -4.75
N ALA A 96 33.30 -33.25 -5.03
CA ALA A 96 33.48 -34.08 -6.22
C ALA A 96 32.49 -35.25 -6.23
N THR A 97 32.31 -35.90 -5.08
CA THR A 97 31.35 -37.00 -4.89
C THR A 97 29.91 -36.53 -5.13
N PHE A 98 29.51 -35.37 -4.58
CA PHE A 98 28.18 -34.81 -4.78
C PHE A 98 27.93 -34.36 -6.23
N ARG A 99 28.95 -33.89 -6.97
CA ARG A 99 28.82 -33.57 -8.39
C ARG A 99 28.55 -34.83 -9.23
N GLN A 100 29.28 -35.92 -8.97
CA GLN A 100 29.06 -37.19 -9.67
C GLN A 100 27.68 -37.79 -9.35
N LEU A 101 27.23 -37.70 -8.10
CA LEU A 101 25.88 -38.14 -7.73
C LEU A 101 24.79 -37.33 -8.46
N LYS A 102 25.00 -36.02 -8.63
CA LYS A 102 24.05 -35.16 -9.35
C LYS A 102 24.06 -35.39 -10.86
N SER A 103 25.21 -35.70 -11.48
CA SER A 103 25.26 -36.00 -12.91
C SER A 103 24.58 -37.33 -13.24
N ASN A 104 24.59 -38.28 -12.31
CA ASN A 104 24.04 -39.62 -12.49
C ASN A 104 22.68 -39.80 -11.80
N ILE A 105 22.01 -38.72 -11.39
CA ILE A 105 20.77 -38.79 -10.60
C ILE A 105 19.66 -39.53 -11.36
N ASP A 106 19.60 -39.35 -12.68
CA ASP A 106 18.58 -39.93 -13.56
C ASP A 106 18.70 -41.46 -13.65
N SER A 107 19.92 -42.00 -13.56
CA SER A 107 20.17 -43.44 -13.57
C SER A 107 20.12 -44.07 -12.17
N LEU A 108 20.27 -43.26 -11.11
CA LEU A 108 20.26 -43.72 -9.72
C LEU A 108 18.87 -43.73 -9.07
N LEU A 109 17.92 -42.96 -9.61
CA LEU A 109 16.55 -42.85 -9.13
C LEU A 109 15.60 -43.55 -10.10
N GLU A 110 15.65 -44.88 -10.16
CA GLU A 110 14.80 -45.69 -11.05
C GLU A 110 13.29 -45.51 -10.78
N ASP A 111 12.92 -45.13 -9.55
CA ASP A 111 11.53 -44.98 -9.11
C ASP A 111 10.91 -43.61 -9.41
N VAL A 112 11.69 -42.59 -9.78
CA VAL A 112 11.20 -41.21 -9.95
C VAL A 112 11.59 -40.68 -11.31
N THR A 113 10.60 -40.31 -12.12
CA THR A 113 10.88 -39.72 -13.43
C THR A 113 11.49 -38.32 -13.29
N THR A 114 12.36 -37.96 -14.24
CA THR A 114 13.01 -36.64 -14.29
C THR A 114 11.98 -35.50 -14.37
N GLU A 115 10.86 -35.74 -15.05
CA GLU A 115 9.75 -34.78 -15.15
C GLU A 115 9.07 -34.53 -13.80
N GLN A 116 8.84 -35.59 -13.00
CA GLN A 116 8.29 -35.47 -11.65
C GLN A 116 9.24 -34.71 -10.71
N LEU A 117 10.55 -34.95 -10.80
CA LEU A 117 11.56 -34.19 -10.05
C LEU A 117 11.55 -32.70 -10.39
N ASN A 118 11.43 -32.36 -11.68
CA ASN A 118 11.35 -30.97 -12.12
C ASN A 118 10.06 -30.27 -11.65
N GLN A 119 8.92 -30.96 -11.72
CA GLN A 119 7.64 -30.42 -11.23
C GLN A 119 7.65 -30.20 -9.72
N THR A 120 8.19 -31.15 -8.95
CA THR A 120 8.34 -31.01 -7.49
C THR A 120 9.33 -29.91 -7.12
N ALA A 121 10.44 -29.78 -7.85
CA ALA A 121 11.38 -28.67 -7.69
C ALA A 121 10.73 -27.31 -7.94
N LEU A 122 9.95 -27.19 -9.03
CA LEU A 122 9.22 -25.97 -9.34
C LEU A 122 8.19 -25.63 -8.24
N GLY A 123 7.43 -26.62 -7.79
CA GLY A 123 6.45 -26.45 -6.72
C GLY A 123 7.08 -26.01 -5.40
N LEU A 124 8.18 -26.66 -4.99
CA LEU A 124 8.92 -26.33 -3.80
C LEU A 124 9.55 -24.93 -3.90
N ALA A 125 10.13 -24.57 -5.04
CA ALA A 125 10.70 -23.25 -5.29
C ALA A 125 9.65 -22.14 -5.19
N HIS A 126 8.46 -22.34 -5.78
CA HIS A 126 7.37 -21.38 -5.64
C HIS A 126 6.90 -21.24 -4.19
N ASN A 127 6.76 -22.35 -3.46
CA ASN A 127 6.31 -22.31 -2.09
C ASN A 127 7.34 -21.67 -1.15
N LEU A 128 8.63 -21.97 -1.32
CA LEU A 128 9.72 -21.38 -0.55
C LEU A 128 9.84 -19.88 -0.84
N ASN A 129 9.70 -19.46 -2.10
CA ASN A 129 9.63 -18.04 -2.46
C ASN A 129 8.39 -17.37 -1.87
N ARG A 130 7.22 -18.01 -1.89
CA ARG A 130 6.02 -17.48 -1.22
C ARG A 130 6.22 -17.34 0.28
N TYR A 131 6.87 -18.31 0.93
CA TYR A 131 7.18 -18.22 2.35
C TYR A 131 8.08 -17.01 2.63
N LYS A 132 9.18 -16.85 1.89
CA LYS A 132 10.07 -15.68 2.02
C LYS A 132 9.36 -14.36 1.70
N LEU A 133 8.50 -14.33 0.68
CA LEU A 133 7.76 -13.14 0.26
C LEU A 133 6.56 -12.81 1.15
N LYS A 134 5.96 -13.78 1.87
CA LYS A 134 4.90 -13.51 2.86
C LYS A 134 5.40 -12.61 4.00
N PHE A 135 6.70 -12.63 4.27
CA PHE A 135 7.35 -11.73 5.22
C PHE A 135 7.77 -10.40 4.58
N SER A 136 7.64 -10.24 3.26
CA SER A 136 7.94 -8.97 2.60
C SER A 136 6.71 -8.04 2.68
N PRO A 137 6.83 -6.86 3.32
CA PRO A 137 5.73 -5.91 3.45
C PRO A 137 5.30 -5.29 2.10
N ASP A 138 6.15 -5.37 1.07
CA ASP A 138 6.01 -4.72 -0.24
C ASP A 138 4.81 -5.18 -1.08
N LYS A 139 4.13 -6.27 -0.72
CA LYS A 139 2.94 -6.76 -1.45
C LYS A 139 1.63 -6.47 -0.76
N VAL A 140 1.66 -6.04 0.51
CA VAL A 140 0.45 -5.80 1.30
C VAL A 140 -0.18 -4.44 0.93
N ASP A 141 0.62 -3.48 0.47
CA ASP A 141 0.19 -2.14 0.08
C ASP A 141 -0.65 -2.11 -1.22
N MET A 142 -0.46 -3.05 -2.14
CA MET A 142 -1.29 -3.17 -3.35
C MET A 142 -2.78 -3.37 -3.02
N MET A 143 -3.10 -4.08 -1.94
CA MET A 143 -4.49 -4.27 -1.50
C MET A 143 -5.13 -2.95 -1.05
N VAL A 144 -4.34 -2.03 -0.48
CA VAL A 144 -4.80 -0.69 -0.09
C VAL A 144 -5.12 0.13 -1.33
N VAL A 145 -4.26 0.09 -2.35
CA VAL A 145 -4.48 0.80 -3.62
C VAL A 145 -5.81 0.38 -4.27
N GLN A 146 -6.09 -0.93 -4.29
CA GLN A 146 -7.35 -1.45 -4.82
C GLN A 146 -8.55 -1.03 -3.97
N ALA A 147 -8.45 -1.15 -2.64
CA ALA A 147 -9.54 -0.78 -1.73
C ALA A 147 -9.93 0.70 -1.84
N VAL A 148 -8.95 1.61 -1.97
CA VAL A 148 -9.21 3.04 -2.16
C VAL A 148 -9.88 3.32 -3.49
N SER A 149 -9.40 2.69 -4.57
CA SER A 149 -9.98 2.88 -5.90
C SER A 149 -11.43 2.40 -5.94
N LEU A 150 -11.70 1.24 -5.33
CA LEU A 150 -13.06 0.73 -5.18
C LEU A 150 -13.93 1.69 -4.35
N LEU A 151 -13.41 2.28 -3.27
CA LEU A 151 -14.16 3.24 -2.47
C LEU A 151 -14.54 4.49 -3.28
N GLU A 152 -13.63 5.03 -4.09
CA GLU A 152 -13.91 6.17 -4.98
C GLU A 152 -14.93 5.84 -6.06
N ASP A 153 -14.94 4.61 -6.58
CA ASP A 153 -15.90 4.17 -7.58
C ASP A 153 -17.27 3.89 -6.96
N LEU A 154 -17.32 3.26 -5.78
CA LEU A 154 -18.55 3.10 -5.01
C LEU A 154 -19.22 4.44 -4.69
N ASP A 155 -18.46 5.46 -4.28
CA ASP A 155 -19.03 6.78 -3.99
C ASP A 155 -19.71 7.40 -5.24
N LYS A 156 -19.12 7.21 -6.43
CA LYS A 156 -19.72 7.69 -7.69
C LYS A 156 -20.95 6.87 -8.07
N GLU A 157 -20.88 5.55 -7.92
CA GLU A 157 -21.97 4.64 -8.28
C GLU A 157 -23.17 4.79 -7.36
N ILE A 158 -22.96 4.85 -6.05
CA ILE A 158 -24.00 5.12 -5.04
C ILE A 158 -24.73 6.42 -5.40
N ASN A 159 -24.00 7.49 -5.75
CA ASN A 159 -24.64 8.74 -6.14
C ASN A 159 -25.43 8.63 -7.44
N LYS A 160 -24.92 7.92 -8.45
CA LYS A 160 -25.65 7.68 -9.72
C LYS A 160 -26.93 6.86 -9.49
N TYR A 161 -26.84 5.77 -8.73
CA TYR A 161 -28.00 4.93 -8.41
C TYR A 161 -29.02 5.68 -7.57
N ALA A 162 -28.58 6.47 -6.60
CA ALA A 162 -29.48 7.30 -5.79
C ALA A 162 -30.20 8.38 -6.61
N MET A 163 -29.48 9.09 -7.49
CA MET A 163 -30.10 10.07 -8.38
C MET A 163 -31.11 9.41 -9.32
N ARG A 164 -30.78 8.22 -9.85
CA ARG A 164 -31.71 7.44 -10.67
C ARG A 164 -32.96 7.00 -9.89
N ALA A 165 -32.80 6.55 -8.64
CA ALA A 165 -33.91 6.18 -7.78
C ALA A 165 -34.82 7.37 -7.47
N ARG A 166 -34.24 8.57 -7.27
CA ARG A 166 -34.99 9.82 -7.09
C ARG A 166 -35.81 10.23 -8.30
N GLU A 167 -35.21 10.19 -9.48
CA GLU A 167 -35.93 10.50 -10.71
C GLU A 167 -37.06 9.50 -10.97
N TRP A 168 -36.82 8.22 -10.68
CA TRP A 168 -37.81 7.16 -10.91
C TRP A 168 -38.99 7.23 -9.92
N TYR A 169 -38.72 7.34 -8.62
CA TYR A 169 -39.78 7.50 -7.62
C TYR A 169 -40.40 8.91 -7.61
N GLY A 170 -39.70 9.90 -8.15
CA GLY A 170 -40.19 11.27 -8.31
C GLY A 170 -41.45 11.39 -9.18
N TRP A 171 -41.74 10.40 -10.03
CA TRP A 171 -43.03 10.32 -10.73
C TRP A 171 -44.20 10.06 -9.76
N HIS A 172 -43.98 9.24 -8.73
CA HIS A 172 -44.99 8.95 -7.70
C HIS A 172 -45.07 10.04 -6.63
N PHE A 173 -43.92 10.53 -6.18
CA PHE A 173 -43.85 11.47 -5.07
C PHE A 173 -42.72 12.49 -5.30
N PRO A 174 -42.97 13.52 -6.14
CA PRO A 174 -41.96 14.50 -6.52
C PRO A 174 -41.53 15.41 -5.37
N GLU A 175 -42.41 15.66 -4.39
CA GLU A 175 -42.15 16.54 -3.26
C GLU A 175 -41.10 15.96 -2.30
N LEU A 176 -40.99 14.62 -2.20
CA LEU A 176 -40.02 13.94 -1.33
C LEU A 176 -38.57 14.33 -1.66
N GLY A 177 -38.24 14.47 -2.95
CA GLY A 177 -36.90 14.86 -3.38
C GLY A 177 -36.53 16.29 -3.02
N LYS A 178 -37.52 17.17 -2.80
CA LYS A 178 -37.30 18.56 -2.34
C LYS A 178 -37.16 18.65 -0.83
N ILE A 179 -37.83 17.77 -0.09
CA ILE A 179 -37.78 17.72 1.38
C ILE A 179 -36.48 17.05 1.83
N VAL A 180 -36.12 15.91 1.23
CA VAL A 180 -35.00 15.08 1.69
C VAL A 180 -33.81 15.17 0.72
N ASN A 181 -32.83 15.99 1.11
CA ASN A 181 -31.60 16.17 0.34
C ASN A 181 -30.62 14.99 0.43
N ASP A 182 -30.67 14.18 1.50
CA ASP A 182 -29.80 13.02 1.63
C ASP A 182 -30.32 11.81 0.82
N ASN A 183 -29.43 11.25 0.01
CA ASN A 183 -29.70 10.15 -0.92
C ASN A 183 -30.02 8.84 -0.18
N LEU A 184 -29.34 8.62 0.94
CA LEU A 184 -29.48 7.41 1.73
C LEU A 184 -30.78 7.43 2.52
N MET A 185 -31.08 8.54 3.21
CA MET A 185 -32.38 8.74 3.86
C MET A 185 -33.53 8.61 2.86
N TYR A 186 -33.43 9.23 1.69
CA TYR A 186 -34.45 9.11 0.64
C TYR A 186 -34.73 7.64 0.29
N SER A 187 -33.69 6.85 0.07
CA SER A 187 -33.83 5.43 -0.25
C SER A 187 -34.45 4.62 0.90
N LYS A 188 -34.15 4.95 2.16
CA LYS A 188 -34.76 4.31 3.34
C LYS A 188 -36.26 4.65 3.46
N ILE A 189 -36.66 5.90 3.20
CA ILE A 189 -38.06 6.32 3.22
C ILE A 189 -38.87 5.55 2.19
N VAL A 190 -38.37 5.48 0.95
CA VAL A 190 -39.04 4.76 -0.14
C VAL A 190 -39.23 3.28 0.20
N LEU A 191 -38.25 2.65 0.88
CA LEU A 191 -38.35 1.26 1.32
C LEU A 191 -39.37 1.03 2.42
N ALA A 192 -39.48 1.95 3.38
CA ALA A 192 -40.42 1.85 4.50
C ALA A 192 -41.86 2.12 4.03
N MET A 193 -42.05 3.25 3.35
CA MET A 193 -43.36 3.75 2.93
C MET A 193 -43.95 2.97 1.75
N LYS A 194 -43.11 2.63 0.76
CA LYS A 194 -43.50 2.13 -0.56
C LYS A 194 -44.45 3.09 -1.30
N THR A 195 -45.74 3.13 -0.94
CA THR A 195 -46.76 3.99 -1.56
C THR A 195 -47.15 5.17 -0.65
N ARG A 196 -47.60 6.28 -1.25
CA ARG A 196 -48.03 7.48 -0.50
C ARG A 196 -49.17 7.21 0.50
N PHE A 197 -50.04 6.25 0.24
CA PHE A 197 -51.15 5.91 1.13
C PHE A 197 -50.67 5.34 2.46
N ASN A 198 -49.59 4.55 2.42
CA ASN A 198 -49.02 3.93 3.61
C ASN A 198 -48.22 4.93 4.46
N ALA A 199 -47.95 6.14 3.96
CA ALA A 199 -47.19 7.17 4.66
C ALA A 199 -47.75 7.51 6.03
N ARG A 200 -49.08 7.40 6.21
CA ARG A 200 -49.76 7.68 7.47
C ARG A 200 -49.48 6.64 8.55
N ASP A 201 -49.38 5.38 8.14
CA ASP A 201 -49.30 4.23 9.04
C ASP A 201 -47.85 3.77 9.28
N THR A 202 -46.91 4.16 8.41
CA THR A 202 -45.48 3.89 8.60
C THR A 202 -44.84 4.85 9.60
N ASP A 203 -44.07 4.27 10.50
CA ASP A 203 -43.20 4.97 11.43
C ASP A 203 -41.82 5.21 10.79
N PHE A 204 -41.32 6.45 10.91
CA PHE A 204 -40.03 6.87 10.38
C PHE A 204 -39.01 7.22 11.48
N SER A 205 -39.37 7.04 12.75
CA SER A 205 -38.59 7.44 13.93
C SER A 205 -37.18 6.83 14.00
N ASP A 206 -36.94 5.70 13.33
CA ASP A 206 -35.65 5.02 13.31
C ASP A 206 -34.55 5.78 12.55
N PHE A 207 -34.91 6.67 11.62
CA PHE A 207 -33.93 7.32 10.74
C PHE A 207 -34.27 8.76 10.32
N LEU A 208 -35.42 9.31 10.70
CA LEU A 208 -35.79 10.71 10.48
C LEU A 208 -36.05 11.44 11.80
N GLU A 209 -35.78 12.74 11.78
CA GLU A 209 -36.22 13.67 12.82
C GLU A 209 -37.74 13.94 12.67
N GLU A 210 -38.43 14.10 13.80
CA GLU A 210 -39.89 14.29 13.85
C GLU A 210 -40.37 15.45 12.95
N GLU A 211 -39.63 16.57 12.90
CA GLU A 211 -39.97 17.71 12.04
C GLU A 211 -39.99 17.36 10.55
N MET A 212 -39.07 16.50 10.11
CA MET A 212 -38.96 16.09 8.71
C MET A 212 -40.01 15.04 8.38
N GLU A 213 -40.32 14.16 9.33
CA GLU A 213 -41.38 13.18 9.21
C GLU A 213 -42.75 13.84 9.00
N HIS A 214 -43.11 14.83 9.82
CA HIS A 214 -44.36 15.57 9.65
C HIS A 214 -44.47 16.22 8.27
N LYS A 215 -43.39 16.85 7.78
CA LYS A 215 -43.35 17.45 6.43
C LYS A 215 -43.55 16.40 5.33
N VAL A 216 -42.98 15.22 5.49
CA VAL A 216 -43.15 14.12 4.51
C VAL A 216 -44.59 13.61 4.52
N LYS A 217 -45.20 13.42 5.70
CA LYS A 217 -46.61 12.99 5.85
C LYS A 217 -47.59 14.03 5.28
N ASP A 218 -47.37 15.31 5.56
CA ASP A 218 -48.19 16.40 5.01
C ASP A 218 -48.06 16.49 3.49
N ALA A 219 -46.83 16.39 2.97
CA ALA A 219 -46.58 16.41 1.54
C ALA A 219 -47.16 15.18 0.83
N ALA A 220 -47.20 14.02 1.47
CA ALA A 220 -47.81 12.81 0.91
C ALA A 220 -49.33 12.97 0.70
N MET A 221 -50.03 13.70 1.57
CA MET A 221 -51.47 13.94 1.45
C MET A 221 -51.83 14.91 0.31
N VAL A 222 -50.96 15.88 0.02
CA VAL A 222 -51.21 16.93 -0.99
C VAL A 222 -50.39 16.68 -2.28
N SER A 223 -49.76 15.52 -2.40
CA SER A 223 -48.82 15.24 -3.49
C SER A 223 -49.49 15.19 -4.86
N MET A 224 -48.84 15.81 -5.85
CA MET A 224 -49.30 15.85 -7.24
C MET A 224 -48.82 14.66 -8.10
N GLY A 225 -48.10 13.71 -7.50
CA GLY A 225 -47.53 12.58 -8.23
C GLY A 225 -48.55 11.55 -8.72
N THR A 226 -48.16 10.73 -9.69
CA THR A 226 -49.02 9.73 -10.33
C THR A 226 -49.02 8.42 -9.56
N GLU A 227 -50.10 7.66 -9.66
CA GLU A 227 -50.12 6.30 -9.13
C GLU A 227 -49.23 5.37 -9.97
N ILE A 228 -48.54 4.43 -9.31
CA ILE A 228 -47.61 3.51 -9.94
C ILE A 228 -48.09 2.08 -9.67
N ALA A 229 -47.92 1.18 -10.64
CA ALA A 229 -48.22 -0.24 -10.49
C ALA A 229 -47.32 -0.92 -9.46
N GLU A 230 -47.80 -2.00 -8.83
CA GLU A 230 -47.02 -2.74 -7.82
C GLU A 230 -45.73 -3.36 -8.40
N GLU A 231 -45.75 -3.79 -9.65
CA GLU A 231 -44.57 -4.34 -10.34
C GLU A 231 -43.43 -3.31 -10.48
N ASP A 232 -43.78 -2.08 -10.86
CA ASP A 232 -42.83 -0.97 -10.97
C ASP A 232 -42.31 -0.55 -9.58
N LEU A 233 -43.20 -0.55 -8.59
CA LEU A 233 -42.85 -0.26 -7.20
C LEU A 233 -41.86 -1.28 -6.62
N GLU A 234 -42.00 -2.56 -6.94
CA GLU A 234 -41.07 -3.60 -6.53
C GLU A 234 -39.67 -3.38 -7.13
N ASN A 235 -39.61 -3.00 -8.41
CA ASN A 235 -38.35 -2.68 -9.08
C ASN A 235 -37.66 -1.44 -8.48
N ILE A 236 -38.42 -0.37 -8.20
CA ILE A 236 -37.91 0.82 -7.51
C ILE A 236 -37.40 0.45 -6.12
N SER A 237 -38.19 -0.32 -5.38
CA SER A 237 -37.82 -0.80 -4.04
C SER A 237 -36.54 -1.62 -4.08
N ARG A 238 -36.37 -2.48 -5.09
CA ARG A 238 -35.13 -3.26 -5.28
C ARG A 238 -33.93 -2.34 -5.49
N LEU A 239 -34.05 -1.32 -6.34
CA LEU A 239 -32.97 -0.34 -6.54
C LEU A 239 -32.62 0.40 -5.24
N CYS A 240 -33.62 0.82 -4.46
CA CYS A 240 -33.38 1.45 -3.16
C CYS A 240 -32.70 0.50 -2.15
N LYS A 241 -33.04 -0.80 -2.15
CA LYS A 241 -32.35 -1.81 -1.33
C LYS A 241 -30.87 -1.91 -1.71
N GLU A 242 -30.56 -1.95 -3.00
CA GLU A 242 -29.18 -2.00 -3.50
C GLU A 242 -28.40 -0.75 -3.09
N VAL A 243 -28.99 0.46 -3.17
CA VAL A 243 -28.33 1.70 -2.71
C VAL A 243 -27.99 1.63 -1.21
N VAL A 244 -28.92 1.16 -0.38
CA VAL A 244 -28.69 1.01 1.07
C VAL A 244 -27.63 -0.07 1.35
N ALA A 245 -27.67 -1.19 0.64
CA ALA A 245 -26.67 -2.26 0.78
C ALA A 245 -25.28 -1.80 0.35
N ALA A 246 -25.16 -1.11 -0.78
CA ALA A 246 -23.91 -0.55 -1.28
C ALA A 246 -23.33 0.49 -0.31
N SER A 247 -24.17 1.32 0.31
CA SER A 247 -23.71 2.28 1.31
C SER A 247 -23.18 1.60 2.58
N LYS A 248 -23.86 0.55 3.08
CA LYS A 248 -23.35 -0.27 4.19
C LYS A 248 -22.01 -0.92 3.84
N TYR A 249 -21.88 -1.46 2.63
CA TYR A 249 -20.63 -2.04 2.15
C TYR A 249 -19.50 -1.00 2.09
N ARG A 250 -19.81 0.24 1.65
CA ARG A 250 -18.88 1.37 1.62
C ARG A 250 -18.38 1.75 3.02
N GLU A 251 -19.24 1.72 4.04
CA GLU A 251 -18.83 1.91 5.44
C GLU A 251 -17.90 0.79 5.93
N GLN A 252 -18.24 -0.47 5.66
CA GLN A 252 -17.41 -1.63 5.99
C GLN A 252 -16.03 -1.56 5.30
N LEU A 253 -16.00 -1.18 4.03
CA LEU A 253 -14.77 -1.00 3.26
C LEU A 253 -13.91 0.13 3.81
N SER A 254 -14.52 1.23 4.27
CA SER A 254 -13.81 2.32 4.94
C SER A 254 -13.19 1.86 6.27
N ALA A 255 -13.91 1.09 7.08
CA ALA A 255 -13.38 0.54 8.33
C ALA A 255 -12.22 -0.44 8.08
N TYR A 256 -12.37 -1.31 7.06
CA TYR A 256 -11.31 -2.20 6.60
C TYR A 256 -10.05 -1.41 6.16
N LEU A 257 -10.23 -0.35 5.38
CA LEU A 257 -9.15 0.51 4.92
C LEU A 257 -8.41 1.16 6.09
N SER A 258 -9.12 1.66 7.10
CA SER A 258 -8.51 2.26 8.30
C SER A 258 -7.65 1.26 9.07
N SER A 259 -8.16 0.04 9.31
CA SER A 259 -7.41 -1.01 10.00
C SER A 259 -6.15 -1.41 9.21
N ARG A 260 -6.27 -1.57 7.89
CA ARG A 260 -5.13 -1.91 7.03
C ARG A 260 -4.09 -0.79 6.95
N MET A 261 -4.53 0.46 6.85
CA MET A 261 -3.61 1.58 6.80
C MET A 261 -2.81 1.71 8.09
N GLN A 262 -3.43 1.52 9.26
CA GLN A 262 -2.74 1.54 10.54
C GLN A 262 -1.69 0.42 10.67
N THR A 263 -1.91 -0.71 9.99
CA THR A 263 -0.95 -1.84 9.97
C THR A 263 0.22 -1.59 9.01
N ILE A 264 -0.03 -0.94 7.86
CA ILE A 264 0.95 -0.79 6.78
C ILE A 264 1.75 0.52 6.91
N ALA A 265 1.07 1.63 7.20
CA ALA A 265 1.66 2.96 7.26
C ALA A 265 1.10 3.77 8.46
N PRO A 266 1.42 3.35 9.71
CA PRO A 266 0.95 4.03 10.92
C PRO A 266 1.45 5.46 11.05
N ASN A 267 2.70 5.75 10.65
CA ASN A 267 3.26 7.10 10.79
C ASN A 267 2.60 8.06 9.80
N LEU A 268 2.42 7.65 8.55
CA LEU A 268 1.71 8.43 7.54
C LEU A 268 0.25 8.68 7.94
N THR A 269 -0.44 7.65 8.48
CA THR A 269 -1.82 7.77 8.99
C THR A 269 -1.91 8.83 10.07
N THR A 270 -1.01 8.79 11.04
CA THR A 270 -0.94 9.77 12.11
C THR A 270 -0.72 11.18 11.57
N MET A 271 0.00 11.36 10.46
CA MET A 271 0.28 12.69 9.90
C MET A 271 -0.87 13.28 9.07
N VAL A 272 -1.45 12.50 8.14
CA VAL A 272 -2.42 13.03 7.15
C VAL A 272 -3.84 12.48 7.29
N GLY A 273 -4.03 11.42 8.10
CA GLY A 273 -5.27 10.66 8.20
C GLY A 273 -5.33 9.49 7.21
N GLU A 274 -6.18 8.51 7.51
CA GLU A 274 -6.28 7.22 6.83
C GLU A 274 -6.65 7.42 5.35
N GLN A 275 -7.75 8.13 5.07
CA GLN A 275 -8.28 8.29 3.71
C GLN A 275 -7.36 9.08 2.78
N ILE A 276 -6.63 10.05 3.34
CA ILE A 276 -5.71 10.91 2.57
C ILE A 276 -4.39 10.18 2.35
N GLY A 277 -3.88 9.49 3.37
CA GLY A 277 -2.71 8.61 3.23
C GLY A 277 -2.96 7.55 2.16
N ALA A 278 -4.15 6.95 2.15
CA ALA A 278 -4.53 5.95 1.17
C ALA A 278 -4.58 6.50 -0.25
N ARG A 279 -5.15 7.69 -0.46
CA ARG A 279 -5.13 8.38 -1.76
C ARG A 279 -3.72 8.75 -2.22
N LEU A 280 -2.82 9.12 -1.31
CA LEU A 280 -1.41 9.39 -1.66
C LEU A 280 -0.70 8.11 -2.16
N ILE A 281 -0.91 6.99 -1.48
CA ILE A 281 -0.36 5.68 -1.88
C ILE A 281 -0.95 5.25 -3.23
N GLN A 282 -2.28 5.33 -3.38
CA GLN A 282 -2.98 5.02 -4.64
C GLN A 282 -2.40 5.82 -5.82
N LYS A 283 -2.22 7.13 -5.64
CA LYS A 283 -1.71 7.99 -6.71
C LYS A 283 -0.22 7.75 -7.03
N ALA A 284 0.56 7.29 -6.05
CA ALA A 284 1.95 6.87 -6.26
C ALA A 284 2.08 5.43 -6.80
N GLY A 285 1.04 4.61 -6.66
CA GLY A 285 0.98 3.20 -7.08
C GLY A 285 1.52 2.19 -6.05
N SER A 286 2.42 2.58 -5.16
CA SER A 286 2.89 1.79 -4.02
C SER A 286 3.44 2.69 -2.92
N LEU A 287 3.54 2.17 -1.69
CA LEU A 287 4.14 2.90 -0.57
C LEU A 287 5.64 3.16 -0.82
N LEU A 288 6.34 2.19 -1.41
CA LEU A 288 7.76 2.32 -1.76
C LEU A 288 8.00 3.43 -2.81
N THR A 289 7.13 3.53 -3.81
CA THR A 289 7.22 4.62 -4.80
C THR A 289 6.93 5.97 -4.14
N LEU A 290 5.94 6.03 -3.24
CA LEU A 290 5.64 7.25 -2.49
C LEU A 290 6.84 7.70 -1.62
N ALA A 291 7.54 6.77 -0.98
CA ALA A 291 8.73 7.05 -0.18
C ALA A 291 9.88 7.64 -1.01
N LYS A 292 10.00 7.22 -2.27
CA LYS A 292 11.00 7.74 -3.24
C LYS A 292 10.67 9.15 -3.73
N TYR A 293 9.40 9.58 -3.69
CA TYR A 293 9.05 10.93 -4.12
C TYR A 293 9.66 12.01 -3.21
N PRO A 294 10.11 13.15 -3.78
CA PRO A 294 10.51 14.28 -2.99
C PRO A 294 9.26 14.96 -2.39
N SER A 295 9.46 15.67 -1.28
CA SER A 295 8.40 16.39 -0.58
C SER A 295 7.61 17.36 -1.48
N SER A 296 8.27 18.02 -2.44
CA SER A 296 7.62 18.93 -3.39
C SER A 296 6.64 18.22 -4.32
N THR A 297 6.94 16.98 -4.74
CA THR A 297 6.02 16.15 -5.54
C THR A 297 4.84 15.70 -4.69
N VAL A 298 5.09 15.26 -3.46
CA VAL A 298 4.01 14.86 -2.51
C VAL A 298 3.06 16.03 -2.23
N GLN A 299 3.56 17.27 -2.17
CA GLN A 299 2.76 18.47 -1.96
C GLN A 299 1.69 18.70 -3.04
N ILE A 300 2.07 18.48 -4.30
CA ILE A 300 1.24 18.78 -5.48
C ILE A 300 0.61 17.51 -6.09
N LEU A 301 0.75 16.36 -5.43
CA LEU A 301 0.21 15.09 -5.87
C LEU A 301 -1.30 15.19 -6.07
N GLY A 302 -1.81 14.75 -7.23
CA GLY A 302 -3.22 14.88 -7.61
C GLY A 302 -3.60 16.20 -8.32
N ALA A 303 -2.73 17.22 -8.33
CA ALA A 303 -2.93 18.46 -9.10
C ALA A 303 -2.12 18.49 -10.42
N GLU A 304 -1.65 17.34 -10.90
CA GLU A 304 -0.77 17.18 -12.06
C GLU A 304 -1.28 17.88 -13.33
N LYS A 305 -2.58 17.71 -13.65
CA LYS A 305 -3.17 18.34 -14.85
C LYS A 305 -3.08 19.87 -14.79
N ALA A 306 -3.36 20.46 -13.62
CA ALA A 306 -3.27 21.90 -13.43
C ALA A 306 -1.80 22.37 -13.41
N LEU A 307 -0.90 21.59 -12.81
CA LEU A 307 0.53 21.85 -12.78
C LEU A 307 1.13 21.89 -14.19
N PHE A 308 0.91 20.85 -15.00
CA PHE A 308 1.46 20.78 -16.35
C PHE A 308 0.88 21.85 -17.27
N ARG A 309 -0.40 22.19 -17.11
CA ARG A 309 -1.01 23.32 -17.83
C ARG A 309 -0.35 24.65 -17.47
N ALA A 310 -0.15 24.92 -16.18
CA ALA A 310 0.49 26.14 -15.70
C ALA A 310 1.95 26.25 -16.18
N LEU A 311 2.71 25.15 -16.14
CA LEU A 311 4.09 25.10 -16.64
C LEU A 311 4.16 25.37 -18.15
N LYS A 312 3.27 24.76 -18.94
CA LYS A 312 3.19 24.97 -20.39
C LYS A 312 2.85 26.41 -20.75
N GLN A 313 1.96 27.04 -19.96
CA GLN A 313 1.52 28.43 -20.16
C GLN A 313 2.36 29.46 -19.40
N ARG A 314 3.41 29.03 -18.68
CA ARG A 314 4.23 29.87 -17.77
C ARG A 314 3.40 30.68 -16.76
N GLN A 315 2.30 30.11 -16.30
CA GLN A 315 1.42 30.68 -15.28
C GLN A 315 1.81 30.19 -13.88
N ALA A 316 1.19 30.76 -12.85
CA ALA A 316 1.38 30.35 -11.47
C ALA A 316 0.97 28.88 -11.26
N THR A 317 1.85 28.10 -10.63
CA THR A 317 1.62 26.69 -10.35
C THR A 317 0.68 26.49 -9.15
N PRO A 318 -0.07 25.38 -9.10
CA PRO A 318 -0.89 25.05 -7.94
C PRO A 318 -0.01 24.83 -6.70
N LYS A 319 -0.49 25.30 -5.53
CA LYS A 319 0.25 25.24 -4.26
C LYS A 319 -0.02 23.97 -3.45
N TYR A 320 -1.03 23.19 -3.82
CA TYR A 320 -1.49 22.00 -3.10
C TYR A 320 -2.21 21.05 -4.06
N GLY A 321 -2.24 19.76 -3.70
CA GLY A 321 -3.06 18.73 -4.34
C GLY A 321 -3.93 18.02 -3.31
N ILE A 322 -3.79 16.69 -3.20
CA ILE A 322 -4.58 15.83 -2.29
C ILE A 322 -4.47 16.28 -0.82
N LEU A 323 -3.30 16.80 -0.41
CA LEU A 323 -3.06 17.30 0.95
C LEU A 323 -3.91 18.53 1.35
N TYR A 324 -4.61 19.17 0.41
CA TYR A 324 -5.50 20.29 0.73
C TYR A 324 -6.62 19.89 1.70
N ASN A 325 -7.10 18.66 1.57
CA ASN A 325 -8.19 18.13 2.40
C ASN A 325 -7.71 17.60 3.76
N ALA A 326 -6.40 17.64 4.04
CA ALA A 326 -5.87 17.20 5.33
C ALA A 326 -6.34 18.14 6.45
N SER A 327 -6.72 17.56 7.59
CA SER A 327 -7.29 18.31 8.72
C SER A 327 -6.43 19.50 9.17
N VAL A 328 -5.10 19.34 9.19
CA VAL A 328 -4.15 20.38 9.60
C VAL A 328 -4.08 21.53 8.58
N VAL A 329 -4.22 21.24 7.28
CA VAL A 329 -4.21 22.26 6.22
C VAL A 329 -5.57 22.95 6.10
N ALA A 330 -6.66 22.20 6.33
CA ALA A 330 -8.01 22.72 6.30
C ALA A 330 -8.26 23.78 7.39
N LYS A 331 -7.69 23.59 8.59
CA LYS A 331 -7.76 24.54 9.71
C LYS A 331 -7.00 25.84 9.47
N ALA A 332 -5.93 25.81 8.69
CA ALA A 332 -5.11 27.00 8.44
C ALA A 332 -5.86 28.08 7.64
N ALA A 333 -5.59 29.35 7.96
CA ALA A 333 -6.12 30.48 7.22
C ALA A 333 -5.71 30.44 5.72
N PRO A 334 -6.55 30.92 4.77
CA PRO A 334 -6.31 30.79 3.33
C PRO A 334 -4.94 31.25 2.85
N ALA A 335 -4.39 32.32 3.44
CA ALA A 335 -3.06 32.85 3.13
C ALA A 335 -1.93 31.86 3.48
N HIS A 336 -2.09 31.09 4.56
CA HIS A 336 -1.07 30.19 5.09
C HIS A 336 -1.24 28.73 4.65
N LYS A 337 -2.37 28.35 4.04
CA LYS A 337 -2.62 26.97 3.55
C LYS A 337 -1.51 26.42 2.67
N GLY A 338 -0.94 27.23 1.77
CA GLY A 338 0.17 26.80 0.91
C GLY A 338 1.47 26.53 1.67
N THR A 339 1.77 27.33 2.69
CA THR A 339 2.94 27.12 3.56
C THR A 339 2.73 25.90 4.44
N MET A 340 1.51 25.72 4.98
CA MET A 340 1.18 24.55 5.81
C MET A 340 1.21 23.26 5.01
N SER A 341 0.68 23.26 3.78
CA SER A 341 0.75 22.12 2.87
C SER A 341 2.21 21.70 2.58
N ARG A 342 3.13 22.66 2.44
CA ARG A 342 4.57 22.37 2.27
C ARG A 342 5.18 21.73 3.52
N VAL A 343 4.88 22.27 4.70
CA VAL A 343 5.38 21.73 5.98
C VAL A 343 4.84 20.31 6.21
N LEU A 344 3.55 20.10 5.96
CA LEU A 344 2.92 18.79 6.08
C LEU A 344 3.50 17.80 5.07
N ALA A 345 3.68 18.20 3.80
CA ALA A 345 4.28 17.33 2.78
C ALA A 345 5.71 16.90 3.14
N ALA A 346 6.51 17.77 3.76
CA ALA A 346 7.86 17.45 4.20
C ALA A 346 7.85 16.39 5.31
N LYS A 347 6.96 16.53 6.30
CA LYS A 347 6.84 15.56 7.39
C LYS A 347 6.13 14.27 6.98
N ALA A 348 5.16 14.35 6.07
CA ALA A 348 4.50 13.19 5.49
C ALA A 348 5.46 12.36 4.63
N SER A 349 6.32 12.98 3.81
CA SER A 349 7.33 12.27 3.02
C SER A 349 8.38 11.58 3.91
N LEU A 350 8.80 12.21 5.02
CA LEU A 350 9.66 11.55 6.01
C LEU A 350 8.95 10.37 6.67
N SER A 351 7.69 10.53 7.06
CA SER A 351 6.90 9.46 7.69
C SER A 351 6.69 8.29 6.75
N ALA A 352 6.39 8.53 5.47
CA ALA A 352 6.27 7.48 4.45
C ALA A 352 7.58 6.72 4.23
N ARG A 353 8.74 7.37 4.36
CA ARG A 353 10.05 6.70 4.28
C ARG A 353 10.33 5.84 5.51
N ILE A 354 9.93 6.31 6.69
CA ILE A 354 10.04 5.52 7.92
C ILE A 354 9.11 4.31 7.84
N ASP A 355 7.87 4.49 7.37
CA ASP A 355 6.94 3.36 7.19
C ASP A 355 7.42 2.35 6.13
N SER A 356 8.13 2.81 5.08
CA SER A 356 8.59 1.92 4.00
C SER A 356 9.95 1.25 4.26
N PHE A 357 10.86 1.89 5.01
CA PHE A 357 12.24 1.42 5.19
C PHE A 357 12.64 1.24 6.66
N GLY A 358 11.86 1.77 7.59
CA GLY A 358 12.15 1.71 9.02
C GLY A 358 11.77 0.37 9.61
N GLU A 359 12.67 -0.17 10.42
CA GLU A 359 12.39 -1.28 11.33
C GLU A 359 12.24 -0.68 12.74
N GLY A 360 11.01 -0.55 13.28
CA GLY A 360 10.81 -0.05 14.65
C GLY A 360 9.52 0.75 14.92
N ASP A 361 9.42 1.22 16.17
CA ASP A 361 8.22 1.81 16.77
C ASP A 361 7.81 3.20 16.23
N ASN A 362 6.50 3.47 16.30
CA ASN A 362 5.78 4.67 15.83
C ASN A 362 6.08 6.00 16.57
N ALA A 363 7.12 6.03 17.42
CA ALA A 363 7.51 7.22 18.18
C ALA A 363 7.74 8.51 17.34
N PRO A 364 8.34 8.47 16.13
CA PRO A 364 8.67 9.71 15.41
C PRO A 364 7.45 10.46 14.83
N ALA A 365 6.33 9.78 14.55
CA ALA A 365 5.16 10.43 13.95
C ALA A 365 4.46 11.41 14.91
N LEU A 366 4.35 11.06 16.19
CA LEU A 366 3.75 11.94 17.20
C LEU A 366 4.57 13.22 17.39
N GLU A 367 5.90 13.09 17.40
CA GLU A 367 6.80 14.25 17.46
C GLU A 367 6.66 15.12 16.21
N TYR A 368 6.59 14.52 15.03
CA TYR A 368 6.39 15.26 13.77
C TYR A 368 5.05 15.96 13.73
N ARG A 369 3.98 15.30 14.19
CA ARG A 369 2.66 15.90 14.27
C ARG A 369 2.63 17.09 15.22
N SER A 370 3.21 16.96 16.42
CA SER A 370 3.36 18.05 17.37
C SER A 370 4.11 19.25 16.77
N LYS A 371 5.18 19.01 15.99
CA LYS A 371 5.90 20.08 15.27
C LYS A 371 5.04 20.77 14.21
N VAL A 372 4.19 20.04 13.47
CA VAL A 372 3.29 20.66 12.48
C VAL A 372 2.19 21.46 13.18
N GLU A 373 1.60 20.93 14.25
CA GLU A 373 0.57 21.62 15.03
C GLU A 373 1.13 22.86 15.73
N GLY A 374 2.35 22.81 16.28
CA GLY A 374 3.04 23.98 16.83
C GLY A 374 3.30 25.05 15.76
N ARG A 375 3.62 24.63 14.52
CA ARG A 375 3.76 25.56 13.38
C ARG A 375 2.42 26.21 13.02
N LEU A 376 1.32 25.46 13.09
CA LEU A 376 -0.03 25.98 12.83
C LEU A 376 -0.40 27.06 13.86
N LYS A 377 -0.23 26.77 15.16
CA LYS A 377 -0.47 27.73 16.25
C LYS A 377 0.35 29.01 16.08
N ALA A 378 1.63 28.90 15.72
CA ALA A 378 2.48 30.06 15.47
C ALA A 378 1.96 30.97 14.32
N PHE A 379 1.30 30.40 13.31
CA PHE A 379 0.67 31.19 12.25
C PHE A 379 -0.67 31.80 12.68
N GLU A 380 -1.41 31.15 13.58
CA GLU A 380 -2.66 31.70 14.15
C GLU A 380 -2.38 32.85 15.12
N GLU A 381 -1.32 32.74 15.93
CA GLU A 381 -0.85 33.78 16.86
C GLU A 381 -0.20 34.98 16.15
N GLY A 382 -0.08 34.94 14.81
CA GLY A 382 0.44 36.05 14.02
C GLY A 382 1.93 36.31 14.21
N ILE A 383 2.69 35.37 14.77
CA ILE A 383 4.14 35.50 14.93
C ILE A 383 4.78 35.38 13.55
N THR A 384 4.86 36.50 12.85
CA THR A 384 5.65 36.62 11.63
C THR A 384 7.11 36.43 11.97
N TYR A 385 7.64 35.22 11.78
CA TYR A 385 9.08 35.04 11.66
C TYR A 385 9.56 35.94 10.51
N GLY A 386 10.31 36.97 10.88
CA GLY A 386 10.90 37.92 9.95
C GLY A 386 11.63 37.21 8.83
N LYS A 387 11.55 37.80 7.64
CA LYS A 387 12.38 37.52 6.47
C LYS A 387 13.78 37.09 6.91
N SER A 388 14.07 35.79 6.91
CA SER A 388 15.43 35.28 7.16
C SER A 388 16.25 35.49 5.90
N GLY A 389 16.64 36.74 5.68
CA GLY A 389 17.54 37.20 4.63
C GLY A 389 18.64 38.07 5.21
N ASN A 390 19.22 37.68 6.34
CA ASN A 390 20.53 38.18 6.75
C ASN A 390 21.53 37.04 6.60
N ALA A 391 22.07 36.95 5.38
CA ALA A 391 23.31 36.24 5.15
C ALA A 391 24.40 36.93 6.00
N ARG A 392 24.85 36.22 7.04
CA ARG A 392 26.13 36.53 7.71
C ARG A 392 27.24 36.37 6.68
N GLY A 393 27.68 37.46 6.08
CA GLY A 393 28.76 37.43 5.10
C GLY A 393 28.83 38.65 4.18
N ALA A 394 28.85 39.86 4.74
CA ALA A 394 29.33 41.05 4.03
C ALA A 394 29.79 42.08 5.05
N GLY A 395 30.94 41.81 5.65
CA GLY A 395 31.71 42.82 6.37
C GLY A 395 32.57 43.62 5.40
N ALA A 396 32.73 44.90 5.74
CA ALA A 396 33.80 45.82 5.35
C ALA A 396 33.71 46.55 4.00
N GLY A 397 33.48 47.86 4.13
CA GLY A 397 34.11 48.90 3.29
C GLY A 397 33.27 49.44 2.14
N PHE A 398 32.72 50.65 2.26
CA PHE A 398 33.48 51.87 1.89
C PHE A 398 32.64 53.13 2.16
N LYS A 399 33.36 54.20 2.47
CA LYS A 399 32.91 55.50 2.98
C LYS A 399 31.98 56.28 2.04
N GLN A 400 30.95 56.82 2.67
CA GLN A 400 30.37 58.16 2.54
C GLN A 400 31.23 59.18 1.75
N ARG A 401 30.66 59.77 0.71
CA ARG A 401 31.10 61.05 0.14
C ARG A 401 29.85 61.85 -0.25
N GLY A 402 29.66 62.98 0.42
CA GLY A 402 28.56 63.91 0.18
C GLY A 402 28.76 64.79 -1.06
N GLY A 403 27.72 65.52 -1.41
CA GLY A 403 27.75 66.57 -2.44
C GLY A 403 26.34 66.98 -2.83
N GLY A 404 25.96 68.21 -2.49
CA GLY A 404 24.61 68.73 -2.56
C GLY A 404 24.01 68.95 -3.96
N GLY A 405 22.68 69.12 -3.96
CA GLY A 405 22.05 70.30 -4.54
C GLY A 405 21.53 70.21 -5.99
N PHE A 406 20.29 70.72 -6.13
CA PHE A 406 19.60 71.18 -7.34
C PHE A 406 18.83 70.15 -8.22
N GLY A 407 17.52 70.13 -7.97
CA GLY A 407 16.45 70.58 -8.88
C GLY A 407 16.49 70.22 -10.37
N GLY A 408 15.38 69.68 -10.87
CA GLY A 408 15.04 69.68 -12.30
C GLY A 408 14.20 68.47 -12.71
N GLY A 409 12.93 68.71 -13.02
CA GLY A 409 12.02 67.70 -13.53
C GLY A 409 12.21 67.35 -15.01
N ALA A 410 11.43 66.35 -15.42
CA ALA A 410 11.15 65.86 -16.77
C ALA A 410 12.22 64.96 -17.43
N GLY A 411 11.79 63.76 -17.84
CA GLY A 411 12.53 62.92 -18.76
C GLY A 411 12.18 61.44 -18.67
N GLY A 412 11.25 60.99 -19.51
CA GLY A 412 10.98 59.57 -19.71
C GLY A 412 12.17 58.83 -20.32
N GLY A 413 12.30 57.54 -20.00
CA GLY A 413 13.34 56.68 -20.56
C GLY A 413 13.19 55.24 -20.09
N ALA A 414 12.87 54.36 -21.04
CA ALA A 414 12.57 52.96 -20.85
C ALA A 414 13.67 52.19 -20.10
N GLY A 415 13.26 51.42 -19.08
CA GLY A 415 14.13 50.44 -18.42
C GLY A 415 14.42 49.25 -19.34
N ALA A 416 15.64 49.21 -19.86
CA ALA A 416 16.16 48.05 -20.58
C ALA A 416 16.35 46.87 -19.60
N GLY A 417 15.55 45.82 -19.79
CA GLY A 417 15.70 44.56 -19.07
C GLY A 417 16.99 43.84 -19.47
N PHE A 418 17.73 43.37 -18.47
CA PHE A 418 18.87 42.46 -18.59
C PHE A 418 18.50 41.23 -19.45
N LYS A 419 18.91 41.22 -20.73
CA LYS A 419 18.89 40.02 -21.58
C LYS A 419 20.20 39.25 -21.37
N ARG A 420 20.11 38.03 -20.84
CA ARG A 420 21.21 37.06 -20.89
C ARG A 420 21.40 36.59 -22.34
N PRO A 421 22.64 36.44 -22.85
CA PRO A 421 22.87 35.83 -24.17
C PRO A 421 22.41 34.37 -24.18
N ARG A 422 21.64 33.97 -25.20
CA ARG A 422 21.35 32.56 -25.49
C ARG A 422 22.60 31.95 -26.14
N ALA A 423 23.07 30.83 -25.59
CA ALA A 423 24.09 30.01 -26.23
C ALA A 423 23.48 29.32 -27.46
N ASP A 424 24.17 29.45 -28.60
CA ASP A 424 23.77 28.87 -29.87
C ASP A 424 23.81 27.35 -29.84
N ASN A 425 22.75 26.75 -30.37
CA ASN A 425 22.54 25.32 -30.50
C ASN A 425 23.23 24.86 -31.79
N GLN A 426 24.53 24.53 -31.71
CA GLN A 426 25.21 23.77 -32.77
C GLN A 426 25.24 22.28 -32.42
N GLY A 427 24.85 21.49 -33.41
CA GLY A 427 24.37 20.12 -33.24
C GLY A 427 25.42 19.10 -32.81
N PHE A 428 24.90 18.00 -32.29
CA PHE A 428 25.58 16.71 -32.27
C PHE A 428 24.70 15.71 -33.02
N ASN A 429 25.00 15.57 -34.31
CA ASN A 429 24.79 14.33 -35.04
C ASN A 429 25.73 13.28 -34.43
N ARG A 430 25.20 12.13 -34.03
CA ARG A 430 25.98 10.88 -34.00
C ARG A 430 25.11 9.73 -34.53
N GLN A 431 25.78 8.99 -35.40
CA GLN A 431 25.38 7.75 -36.08
C GLN A 431 24.91 6.67 -35.11
#